data_AF-A0A7S2C9Z7-F1
#
_entry.id   AF-A0A7S2C9Z7-F1
#
_cell.length_a   1.000
_cell.length_b   1.000
_cell.length_c   1.000
_cell.angle_alpha   90.00
_cell.angle_beta   90.00
_cell.angle_gamma   90.00
#
_symmetry.space_group_name_H-M   'P 1'
#
loop_
_entity.id
_entity.type
_entity.pdbx_description
1 polymer ?
#
loop_
_entity_poly.entity_id
_entity_poly.type
_entity_poly.pdbx_seq_one_letter_code
_entity_poly.pdbx_strand_id
1 'polypeptide(L)'
;MASAPPPMTPERAKNILRDTITTLGTAENKARIQAVLDEVAAAPEEDQGMLKLSKMVPLVTELAGGKLQEYGLPNVMMGVVQIQMVAGQDPLVDEGVQLLTKCTMGNIDDAAIQDYLGKLG
;
A
#
# COMPACT_ATOMS: atom_id res chain seq x y z
N MET A 1 -0.48 30.99 4.05
CA MET A 1 -1.52 30.15 4.68
C MET A 1 -1.46 28.79 4.01
N ALA A 2 -0.82 27.79 4.62
CA ALA A 2 -0.87 26.43 4.07
C ALA A 2 -2.27 25.87 4.37
N SER A 3 -3.07 25.65 3.34
CA SER A 3 -4.37 25.01 3.44
C SER A 3 -4.20 23.67 4.17
N ALA A 4 -4.95 23.43 5.25
CA ALA A 4 -4.94 22.14 5.92
C ALA A 4 -5.22 21.04 4.88
N PRO A 5 -4.50 19.90 4.94
CA PRO A 5 -4.77 18.80 4.02
C PRO A 5 -6.26 18.43 4.12
N PRO A 6 -6.92 18.14 2.99
CA PRO A 6 -8.34 17.82 3.02
C PRO A 6 -8.61 16.63 3.95
N PRO A 7 -9.72 16.63 4.69
CA PRO A 7 -10.03 15.54 5.61
C PRO A 7 -10.11 14.21 4.87
N MET A 8 -9.69 13.14 5.55
CA MET A 8 -9.87 11.79 5.02
C MET A 8 -11.35 11.42 5.09
N THR A 9 -11.93 11.09 3.93
CA THR A 9 -13.30 10.56 3.79
C THR A 9 -13.24 9.17 3.17
N PRO A 10 -14.28 8.34 3.29
CA PRO A 10 -14.30 7.02 2.65
C PRO A 10 -14.08 7.07 1.13
N GLU A 11 -14.66 8.04 0.42
CA GLU A 11 -14.44 8.21 -1.02
C GLU A 11 -12.99 8.59 -1.34
N ARG A 12 -12.39 9.51 -0.57
CA ARG A 12 -10.98 9.88 -0.74
C ARG A 12 -10.08 8.68 -0.48
N ALA A 13 -10.36 7.92 0.58
CA ALA A 13 -9.65 6.70 0.92
C ALA A 13 -9.73 5.67 -0.21
N LYS A 14 -10.91 5.43 -0.79
CA LYS A 14 -11.08 4.55 -1.95
C LYS A 14 -10.23 4.97 -3.14
N ASN A 15 -10.19 6.27 -3.46
CA ASN A 15 -9.35 6.77 -4.56
C ASN A 15 -7.86 6.59 -4.29
N ILE A 16 -7.40 6.90 -3.08
CA ILE A 16 -6.00 6.68 -2.68
C ILE A 16 -5.63 5.19 -2.78
N LEU A 17 -6.51 4.32 -2.24
CA LEU A 17 -6.32 2.88 -2.28
C LEU A 17 -6.30 2.36 -3.72
N ARG A 18 -7.22 2.80 -4.59
CA ARG A 18 -7.26 2.46 -6.02
C ARG A 18 -5.91 2.75 -6.68
N ASP A 19 -5.43 3.98 -6.56
CA ASP A 19 -4.23 4.42 -7.25
C ASP A 19 -2.97 3.75 -6.70
N THR A 20 -2.91 3.60 -5.38
CA THR A 20 -1.76 2.96 -4.70
C THR A 20 -1.69 1.47 -5.04
N ILE A 21 -2.81 0.76 -4.96
CA ILE A 21 -2.87 -0.69 -5.26
C ILE A 21 -2.65 -0.94 -6.75
N THR A 22 -3.19 -0.10 -7.63
CA THR A 22 -2.91 -0.17 -9.08
C THR A 22 -1.41 0.01 -9.35
N THR A 23 -0.77 0.98 -8.69
CA THR A 23 0.66 1.23 -8.82
C THR A 23 1.49 0.02 -8.37
N LEU A 24 1.22 -0.51 -7.17
CA LEU A 24 1.90 -1.70 -6.66
C LEU A 24 1.62 -2.95 -7.51
N GLY A 25 0.45 -3.01 -8.15
CA GLY A 25 0.01 -4.10 -9.02
C GLY A 25 0.64 -4.12 -10.42
N THR A 26 1.47 -3.15 -10.78
CA THR A 26 2.16 -3.17 -12.08
C THR A 26 3.21 -4.29 -12.15
N ALA A 27 3.45 -4.84 -13.34
CA ALA A 27 4.42 -5.93 -13.53
C ALA A 27 5.84 -5.53 -13.09
N GLU A 28 6.24 -4.29 -13.34
CA GLU A 28 7.52 -3.74 -12.91
C GLU A 28 7.64 -3.71 -11.38
N ASN A 29 6.63 -3.15 -10.70
CA ASN A 29 6.67 -3.02 -9.23
C ASN A 29 6.57 -4.38 -8.54
N LYS A 30 5.80 -5.31 -9.10
CA LYS A 30 5.78 -6.71 -8.67
C LYS A 30 7.15 -7.36 -8.76
N ALA A 31 7.86 -7.19 -9.88
CA ALA A 31 9.20 -7.76 -10.04
C ALA A 31 10.17 -7.18 -9.00
N ARG A 32 10.08 -5.88 -8.70
CA ARG A 32 10.89 -5.24 -7.65
C ARG A 32 10.57 -5.77 -6.25
N ILE A 33 9.29 -5.97 -5.94
CA ILE A 33 8.85 -6.53 -4.66
C ILE A 33 9.29 -7.99 -4.53
N GLN A 34 9.14 -8.78 -5.59
CA GLN A 34 9.57 -10.18 -5.62
C GLN A 34 11.09 -10.29 -5.42
N ALA A 35 11.89 -9.43 -6.06
CA ALA A 35 13.34 -9.42 -5.88
C ALA A 35 13.76 -9.20 -4.41
N VAL A 36 13.04 -8.33 -3.67
CA VAL A 36 13.27 -8.15 -2.22
C VAL A 36 12.88 -9.40 -1.44
N LEU A 37 11.77 -10.05 -1.79
CA LEU A 37 11.36 -11.30 -1.12
C LEU A 37 12.35 -12.43 -1.37
N ASP A 38 12.91 -12.52 -2.57
CA ASP A 38 13.93 -13.52 -2.91
C ASP A 38 15.22 -13.27 -2.12
N GLU A 39 15.63 -12.00 -1.96
CA GLU A 39 16.76 -11.61 -1.10
C GLU A 39 16.49 -11.98 0.37
N VAL A 40 15.26 -11.74 0.86
CA VAL A 40 14.84 -12.13 2.21
C VAL A 40 14.87 -13.64 2.39
N ALA A 41 14.31 -14.40 1.44
CA ALA A 41 14.24 -15.86 1.53
C ALA A 41 15.64 -16.52 1.49
N ALA A 42 16.63 -15.85 0.90
CA ALA A 42 18.01 -16.31 0.88
C ALA A 42 18.78 -16.05 2.20
N ALA A 43 18.24 -15.22 3.10
CA ALA A 43 18.86 -14.93 4.39
C ALA A 43 18.51 -16.00 5.46
N PRO A 44 19.34 -16.15 6.51
CA PRO A 44 19.02 -17.00 7.66
C PRO A 44 17.66 -16.66 8.26
N GLU A 45 16.86 -17.66 8.66
CA GLU A 45 15.48 -17.47 9.16
C GLU A 45 15.38 -16.42 10.28
N GLU A 46 16.37 -16.38 11.17
CA GLU A 46 16.48 -15.41 12.27
C GLU A 46 16.63 -13.95 11.80
N ASP A 47 17.19 -13.73 10.61
CA ASP A 47 17.40 -12.41 10.01
C ASP A 47 16.27 -12.01 9.05
N GLN A 48 15.49 -12.97 8.55
CA GLN A 48 14.48 -12.72 7.51
C GLN A 48 13.46 -11.66 7.92
N GLY A 49 12.98 -11.69 9.17
CA GLY A 49 12.01 -10.73 9.68
C GLY A 49 12.54 -9.29 9.65
N MET A 50 13.77 -9.09 10.13
CA MET A 50 14.42 -7.77 10.15
C MET A 50 14.76 -7.32 8.72
N LEU A 51 15.32 -8.21 7.90
CA LEU A 51 15.69 -7.91 6.53
C LEU A 51 14.46 -7.51 5.71
N LYS A 52 13.35 -8.23 5.85
CA LYS A 52 12.09 -7.92 5.19
C LYS A 52 11.61 -6.52 5.52
N LEU A 53 11.55 -6.15 6.80
CA LEU A 53 11.13 -4.79 7.19
C LEU A 53 12.11 -3.73 6.67
N SER A 54 13.42 -3.99 6.74
CA SER A 54 14.44 -3.04 6.30
C SER A 54 14.41 -2.74 4.81
N LYS A 55 13.96 -3.68 3.98
CA LYS A 55 13.91 -3.56 2.51
C LYS A 55 12.52 -3.21 1.98
N MET A 56 11.47 -3.83 2.53
CA MET A 56 10.10 -3.60 2.06
C MET A 56 9.59 -2.20 2.42
N VAL A 57 9.88 -1.68 3.62
CA VAL A 57 9.44 -0.34 4.02
C VAL A 57 9.95 0.75 3.07
N PRO A 58 11.26 0.85 2.75
CA PRO A 58 11.73 1.86 1.80
C PRO A 58 11.22 1.60 0.39
N LEU A 59 11.14 0.34 -0.08
CA LEU A 59 10.61 0.03 -1.41
C LEU A 59 9.15 0.48 -1.55
N VAL A 60 8.29 0.13 -0.60
CA VAL A 60 6.88 0.55 -0.61
C VAL A 60 6.77 2.08 -0.52
N THR A 61 7.63 2.72 0.29
CA THR A 61 7.67 4.19 0.38
C THR A 61 8.05 4.82 -0.96
N GLU A 62 8.98 4.24 -1.70
CA GLU A 62 9.33 4.70 -3.04
C GLU A 62 8.17 4.51 -4.02
N LEU A 63 7.56 3.32 -4.05
CA LEU A 63 6.53 2.96 -5.02
C LEU A 63 5.19 3.65 -4.77
N ALA A 64 4.77 3.74 -3.51
CA ALA A 64 3.48 4.32 -3.11
C ALA A 64 3.60 5.79 -2.69
N GLY A 65 4.77 6.25 -2.25
CA GLY A 65 4.96 7.58 -1.68
C GLY A 65 4.63 8.70 -2.66
N GLY A 66 5.00 8.55 -3.94
CA GLY A 66 4.63 9.52 -4.97
C GLY A 66 3.11 9.69 -5.10
N LYS A 67 2.36 8.59 -5.12
CA LYS A 67 0.89 8.63 -5.17
C LYS A 67 0.28 9.23 -3.92
N LEU A 68 0.77 8.86 -2.75
CA LEU A 68 0.28 9.43 -1.50
C LEU A 68 0.55 10.94 -1.41
N GLN A 69 1.68 11.42 -1.92
CA GLN A 69 1.99 12.84 -1.99
C GLN A 69 1.04 13.61 -2.92
N GLU A 70 0.59 13.02 -4.03
CA GLU A 70 -0.45 13.60 -4.89
C GLU A 70 -1.75 13.85 -4.10
N TYR A 71 -2.03 13.03 -3.08
CA TYR A 71 -3.14 13.18 -2.15
C TYR A 71 -2.81 13.99 -0.88
N GLY A 72 -1.67 14.69 -0.83
CA GLY A 72 -1.27 15.49 0.34
C GLY A 72 -0.93 14.65 1.57
N LEU A 73 -0.64 13.37 1.40
CA LEU A 73 -0.20 12.46 2.46
C LEU A 73 1.34 12.40 2.46
N PRO A 74 2.02 12.93 3.48
CA PRO A 74 3.46 13.14 3.45
C PRO A 74 4.28 11.84 3.53
N ASN A 75 3.70 10.75 4.03
CA ASN A 75 4.35 9.45 4.07
C ASN A 75 3.32 8.31 4.10
N VAL A 76 3.77 7.10 3.73
CA VAL A 76 2.95 5.88 3.68
C VAL A 76 2.29 5.57 5.01
N MET A 77 3.05 5.68 6.11
CA MET A 77 2.55 5.34 7.44
C MET A 77 1.37 6.24 7.86
N MET A 78 1.49 7.56 7.66
CA MET A 78 0.40 8.52 7.89
C MET A 78 -0.78 8.29 6.96
N GLY A 79 -0.52 7.93 5.70
CA GLY A 79 -1.57 7.57 4.75
C GLY A 79 -2.39 6.37 5.22
N VAL A 80 -1.72 5.28 5.60
CA VAL A 80 -2.35 4.07 6.13
C VAL A 80 -3.17 4.39 7.38
N VAL A 81 -2.61 5.14 8.34
CA VAL A 81 -3.35 5.52 9.57
C VAL A 81 -4.61 6.32 9.24
N GLN A 82 -4.52 7.30 8.33
CA GLN A 82 -5.69 8.10 7.96
C GLN A 82 -6.77 7.30 7.27
N ILE A 83 -6.39 6.44 6.31
CA ILE A 83 -7.32 5.55 5.61
C ILE A 83 -7.97 4.59 6.61
N GLN A 84 -7.20 4.05 7.55
CA GLN A 84 -7.71 3.11 8.55
C GLN A 84 -8.70 3.75 9.53
N MET A 85 -8.56 5.05 9.83
CA MET A 85 -9.55 5.79 10.63
C MET A 85 -10.94 5.86 9.97
N VAL A 86 -11.01 5.79 8.63
CA VAL A 86 -12.28 5.77 7.89
C VAL A 86 -12.68 4.39 7.39
N ALA A 87 -11.84 3.37 7.57
CA ALA A 87 -12.12 1.99 7.19
C ALA A 87 -13.38 1.44 7.89
N GLY A 88 -13.60 1.77 9.17
CA GLY A 88 -14.80 1.37 9.90
C GLY A 88 -16.11 2.00 9.37
N GLN A 89 -16.03 2.94 8.43
CA GLN A 89 -17.18 3.62 7.83
C GLN A 89 -17.55 3.05 6.45
N ASP A 90 -16.65 2.34 5.77
CA ASP A 90 -16.87 1.76 4.44
C ASP A 90 -16.11 0.42 4.32
N PRO A 91 -16.82 -0.72 4.15
CA PRO A 91 -16.20 -2.03 4.03
C PRO A 91 -15.19 -2.16 2.89
N LEU A 92 -15.37 -1.41 1.79
CA LEU A 92 -14.41 -1.42 0.69
C LEU A 92 -13.10 -0.74 1.09
N VAL A 93 -13.16 0.29 1.92
CA VAL A 93 -11.93 0.91 2.45
C VAL A 93 -11.18 -0.08 3.33
N ASP A 94 -11.89 -0.81 4.20
CA ASP A 94 -11.27 -1.84 5.04
C ASP A 94 -10.62 -2.95 4.19
N GLU A 95 -11.33 -3.47 3.18
CA GLU A 95 -10.79 -4.46 2.25
C GLU A 95 -9.51 -3.94 1.56
N GLY A 96 -9.53 -2.70 1.08
CA GLY A 96 -8.37 -2.08 0.44
C GLY A 96 -7.20 -1.87 1.39
N VAL A 97 -7.42 -1.52 2.66
CA VAL A 97 -6.35 -1.43 3.68
C VAL A 97 -5.71 -2.78 3.93
N GLN A 98 -6.52 -3.84 4.04
CA GLN A 98 -6.03 -5.20 4.21
C GLN A 98 -5.21 -5.65 2.98
N LEU A 99 -5.69 -5.35 1.77
CA LEU A 99 -4.99 -5.65 0.53
C LEU A 99 -3.68 -4.86 0.41
N LEU A 100 -3.69 -3.57 0.71
CA LEU A 100 -2.48 -2.75 0.73
C LEU A 100 -1.46 -3.31 1.73
N THR A 101 -1.89 -3.72 2.92
CA THR A 101 -1.02 -4.33 3.94
C THR A 101 -0.43 -5.66 3.46
N LYS A 102 -1.21 -6.50 2.77
CA LYS A 102 -0.67 -7.71 2.12
C LYS A 102 0.40 -7.37 1.08
N CYS A 103 0.14 -6.38 0.23
CA CYS A 103 1.10 -5.91 -0.77
C CYS A 103 2.38 -5.37 -0.13
N THR A 104 2.31 -4.61 0.97
CA THR A 104 3.51 -4.12 1.67
C THR A 104 4.31 -5.23 2.34
N MET A 105 3.67 -6.36 2.64
CA MET A 105 4.33 -7.60 3.08
C MET A 105 4.80 -8.47 1.91
N GLY A 106 4.65 -8.00 0.67
CA GLY A 106 5.04 -8.71 -0.54
C GLY A 106 4.05 -9.79 -1.00
N ASN A 107 2.89 -9.90 -0.37
CA ASN A 107 1.82 -10.76 -0.84
C ASN A 107 0.95 -9.98 -1.85
N ILE A 108 1.37 -10.00 -3.11
CA ILE A 108 0.65 -9.35 -4.22
C ILE A 108 -0.18 -10.42 -4.94
N ASP A 109 -1.49 -10.39 -4.72
CA ASP A 109 -2.44 -11.28 -5.37
C ASP A 109 -3.19 -10.52 -6.48
N ASP A 110 -2.93 -10.91 -7.72
CA ASP A 110 -3.51 -10.27 -8.90
C ASP A 110 -5.01 -10.43 -8.98
N ALA A 111 -5.53 -11.59 -8.57
CA ALA A 111 -6.96 -11.83 -8.54
C ALA A 111 -7.63 -10.95 -7.48
N ALA A 112 -7.02 -10.84 -6.29
CA ALA A 112 -7.53 -9.98 -5.23
C ALA A 112 -7.46 -8.49 -5.61
N ILE A 113 -6.39 -8.06 -6.30
CA ILE A 113 -6.27 -6.70 -6.82
C ILE A 113 -7.35 -6.40 -7.85
N GLN A 114 -7.54 -7.28 -8.84
CA GLN A 114 -8.55 -7.07 -9.87
C GLN A 114 -9.97 -7.10 -9.30
N ASP A 115 -10.26 -8.02 -8.37
CA ASP A 115 -11.55 -8.07 -7.66
C ASP A 115 -11.82 -6.78 -6.89
N TYR A 116 -10.84 -6.32 -6.10
CA TYR A 116 -10.94 -5.07 -5.35
C TYR A 116 -11.17 -3.86 -6.27
N LEU A 117 -10.36 -3.72 -7.33
CA LEU A 117 -10.49 -2.63 -8.30
C LEU A 117 -11.85 -2.67 -9.02
N GLY A 118 -12.35 -3.86 -9.33
CA GLY A 118 -13.68 -4.05 -9.93
C GLY A 118 -14.82 -3.60 -9.03
N LYS A 119 -14.68 -3.74 -7.70
CA LYS A 119 -15.67 -3.25 -6.71
C LYS A 119 -15.67 -1.73 -6.57
N LEU A 120 -14.55 -1.06 -6.88
CA LEU A 120 -14.43 0.39 -6.75
C LEU A 120 -15.09 1.18 -7.90
N GLY A 121 -15.37 0.54 -9.03
CA GLY A 121 -15.87 1.20 -10.24
C GLY A 121 -14.78 1.95 -10.99
#